data_AF-A0A848LL81-F1
#
_entry.id   AF-A0A848LL81-F1
#
_cell.length_a   1.000
_cell.length_b   1.000
_cell.length_c   1.000
_cell.angle_alpha   90.00
_cell.angle_beta   90.00
_cell.angle_gamma   90.00
#
_symmetry.space_group_name_H-M   'P 1'
#
loop_
_entity.id
_entity.type
_entity.pdbx_description
1 polymer ?
#
loop_
_entity_poly.entity_id
_entity_poly.type
_entity_poly.pdbx_seq_one_letter_code
_entity_poly.pdbx_strand_id
1 'polypeptide(L)'
;MSGQESSTVLPCELRRDGERLFDVSMWCLGRDVLCPEGNLLARRGLVRHPRPEGVEGQSAYTVELPGGGRLTLWGFGVLCECGAAVFVPRDGFAPRILEAVPERPAFRVQELGPWREAGTAGERRAARAGLVSLAGWLSGHEEWVAREVG
;
A
#
# COMPACT_ATOMS: atom_id res chain seq x y z
N MET A 1 -24.00 16.99 25.14
CA MET A 1 -22.70 16.28 25.27
C MET A 1 -22.26 15.87 23.88
N SER A 2 -21.53 16.74 23.18
CA SER A 2 -21.02 16.44 21.84
C SER A 2 -19.90 15.42 21.99
N GLY A 3 -20.12 14.21 21.47
CA GLY A 3 -19.11 13.17 21.39
C GLY A 3 -17.91 13.71 20.61
N GLN A 4 -16.74 13.63 21.23
CA GLN A 4 -15.47 13.90 20.59
C GLN A 4 -15.33 12.90 19.43
N GLU A 5 -15.61 13.34 18.21
CA GLU A 5 -15.32 12.53 17.03
C GLU A 5 -13.83 12.21 17.07
N SER A 6 -13.51 10.92 17.18
CA SER A 6 -12.13 10.43 17.19
C SER A 6 -11.38 11.04 16.01
N SER A 7 -10.34 11.82 16.30
CA SER A 7 -9.53 12.57 15.32
C SER A 7 -8.66 11.66 14.44
N THR A 8 -8.66 10.35 14.69
CA THR A 8 -7.73 9.40 14.07
C THR A 8 -8.39 8.66 12.89
N VAL A 9 -7.55 8.27 11.93
CA VAL A 9 -8.02 7.46 10.79
C VAL A 9 -8.55 6.12 11.26
N LEU A 10 -7.87 5.46 12.20
CA LEU A 10 -8.27 4.16 12.77
C LEU A 10 -8.36 4.24 14.30
N PRO A 11 -9.25 3.46 14.93
CA PRO A 11 -9.14 3.14 16.35
C PRO A 11 -7.79 2.47 16.69
N CYS A 12 -7.30 2.67 17.92
CA CYS A 12 -5.98 2.17 18.33
C CYS A 12 -5.81 0.66 18.18
N GLU A 13 -6.82 -0.14 18.52
CA GLU A 13 -6.77 -1.60 18.41
C GLU A 13 -6.66 -2.04 16.95
N LEU A 14 -7.52 -1.49 16.09
CA LEU A 14 -7.48 -1.78 14.65
C LEU A 14 -6.16 -1.35 14.01
N ARG A 15 -5.53 -0.27 14.49
CA ARG A 15 -4.20 0.12 14.02
C ARG A 15 -3.14 -0.92 14.40
N ARG A 16 -3.15 -1.44 15.63
CA ARG A 16 -2.18 -2.45 16.08
C ARG A 16 -2.33 -3.76 15.33
N ASP A 17 -3.57 -4.21 15.14
CA ASP A 17 -3.83 -5.43 14.38
C ASP A 17 -3.44 -5.26 12.91
N GLY A 18 -3.80 -4.10 12.33
CA GLY A 18 -3.43 -3.73 10.98
C GLY A 18 -1.91 -3.66 10.78
N GLU A 19 -1.17 -3.10 11.73
CA GLU A 19 0.30 -3.05 11.69
C GLU A 19 0.91 -4.44 11.63
N ARG A 20 0.48 -5.35 12.53
CA ARG A 20 0.97 -6.72 12.55
C ARG A 20 0.64 -7.47 11.26
N LEU A 21 -0.61 -7.40 10.80
CA LEU A 21 -1.04 -8.11 9.59
C LEU A 21 -0.35 -7.55 8.35
N PHE A 22 -0.26 -6.22 8.24
CA PHE A 22 0.36 -5.58 7.10
C PHE A 22 1.85 -5.89 6.99
N ASP A 23 2.59 -5.91 8.10
CA ASP A 23 4.01 -6.28 8.06
C ASP A 23 4.21 -7.72 7.56
N VAL A 24 3.37 -8.66 8.00
CA VAL A 24 3.39 -10.05 7.53
C VAL A 24 3.04 -10.12 6.04
N SER A 25 1.95 -9.48 5.60
CA SER A 25 1.59 -9.48 4.18
C SER A 25 2.70 -8.86 3.31
N MET A 26 3.33 -7.76 3.75
CA MET A 26 4.46 -7.15 3.04
C MET A 26 5.70 -8.07 3.01
N TRP A 27 5.95 -8.84 4.07
CA TRP A 27 6.99 -9.86 4.07
C TRP A 27 6.68 -10.97 3.07
N CYS A 28 5.44 -11.48 3.04
CA CYS A 28 4.99 -12.50 2.08
C CYS A 28 5.15 -12.02 0.63
N LEU A 29 4.73 -10.78 0.31
CA LEU A 29 4.95 -10.19 -1.00
C LEU A 29 6.44 -10.12 -1.38
N GLY A 30 7.32 -9.90 -0.41
CA GLY A 30 8.76 -9.97 -0.62
C GLY A 30 9.25 -11.39 -0.96
N ARG A 31 8.67 -12.42 -0.34
CA ARG A 31 8.94 -13.83 -0.67
C ARG A 31 8.40 -14.20 -2.05
N ASP A 32 7.24 -13.69 -2.41
CA ASP A 32 6.59 -13.89 -3.71
C ASP A 32 7.42 -13.36 -4.88
N VAL A 33 8.13 -12.24 -4.67
CA VAL A 33 9.09 -11.69 -5.63
C VAL A 33 10.29 -12.63 -5.83
N LEU A 34 10.69 -13.35 -4.77
CA LEU A 34 11.84 -14.27 -4.74
C LEU A 34 11.45 -15.74 -5.00
N CYS A 35 10.20 -16.00 -5.39
CA CYS A 35 9.71 -17.34 -5.68
C CYS A 35 10.59 -18.03 -6.75
N PRO A 36 11.06 -19.27 -6.49
CA PRO A 36 11.92 -20.00 -7.44
C PRO A 36 11.28 -20.20 -8.82
N GLU A 37 9.96 -20.33 -8.86
CA GLU A 37 9.13 -20.47 -10.07
C GLU A 37 8.91 -19.13 -10.79
N GLY A 38 9.58 -18.07 -10.34
CA GLY A 38 9.53 -16.73 -10.88
C GLY A 38 8.68 -15.78 -10.05
N ASN A 39 8.86 -14.48 -10.30
CA ASN A 39 8.21 -13.40 -9.56
C ASN A 39 6.68 -13.49 -9.65
N LEU A 40 6.04 -13.84 -8.54
CA LEU A 40 4.59 -14.06 -8.50
C LEU A 40 3.79 -12.77 -8.68
N LEU A 41 4.32 -11.60 -8.28
CA LEU A 41 3.66 -10.31 -8.52
C LEU A 41 3.58 -10.01 -10.01
N ALA A 42 4.67 -10.25 -10.76
CA ALA A 42 4.67 -10.09 -12.20
C ALA A 42 3.69 -11.08 -12.87
N ARG A 43 3.65 -12.35 -12.40
CA ARG A 43 2.69 -13.36 -12.87
C ARG A 43 1.23 -12.99 -12.59
N ARG A 44 0.96 -12.34 -11.46
CA ARG A 44 -0.35 -11.76 -11.08
C ARG A 44 -0.77 -10.60 -12.00
N GLY A 45 0.16 -10.07 -12.81
CA GLY A 45 -0.08 -8.98 -13.75
C GLY A 45 0.42 -7.62 -13.27
N LEU A 46 1.23 -7.55 -12.20
CA LEU A 46 1.80 -6.29 -11.74
C LEU A 46 2.91 -5.85 -12.70
N VAL A 47 2.90 -4.57 -13.05
CA VAL A 47 3.99 -3.96 -13.83
C VAL A 47 5.12 -3.61 -12.88
N ARG A 48 6.28 -4.24 -13.08
CA ARG A 48 7.49 -3.95 -12.31
C ARG A 48 8.22 -2.75 -12.90
N HIS A 49 8.49 -1.75 -12.07
CA HIS A 49 9.37 -0.63 -12.36
C HIS A 49 10.71 -0.88 -11.68
N PRO A 50 11.71 -1.42 -12.40
CA PRO A 50 13.01 -1.73 -11.81
C PRO A 50 13.67 -0.46 -11.29
N ARG A 51 14.20 -0.54 -10.07
CA ARG A 51 15.18 0.44 -9.59
C ARG A 51 16.38 0.43 -10.55
N PRO A 52 16.82 1.59 -11.08
CA PRO A 52 18.02 1.67 -11.89
C PRO A 52 19.26 1.16 -11.16
N GLU A 53 20.25 0.67 -11.90
CA GLU A 53 21.53 0.27 -11.33
C GLU A 53 22.23 1.47 -10.67
N GLY A 54 22.90 1.24 -9.52
CA GLY A 54 23.60 2.29 -8.77
C GLY A 54 22.71 3.26 -7.98
N VAL A 55 21.38 3.23 -8.13
CA VAL A 55 20.45 4.05 -7.35
C VAL A 55 20.07 3.33 -6.05
N GLU A 56 20.00 4.00 -4.90
CA GLU A 56 19.50 3.36 -3.68
C GLU A 56 17.97 3.20 -3.68
N GLY A 57 17.45 2.17 -3.02
CA GLY A 57 16.00 2.01 -2.82
C GLY A 57 15.45 0.64 -3.26
N GLN A 58 14.15 0.61 -3.57
CA GLN A 58 13.37 -0.58 -3.87
C GLN A 58 12.66 -0.42 -5.22
N SER A 59 12.51 -1.51 -5.99
CA SER A 59 11.70 -1.49 -7.21
C SER A 59 10.22 -1.31 -6.86
N ALA A 60 9.47 -0.59 -7.70
CA ALA A 60 8.03 -0.43 -7.54
C ALA A 60 7.27 -1.50 -8.33
N TYR A 61 6.08 -1.87 -7.86
CA TYR A 61 5.15 -2.71 -8.62
C TYR A 61 3.79 -2.03 -8.66
N THR A 62 3.22 -1.88 -9.85
CA THR A 62 1.93 -1.20 -10.04
C THR A 62 0.86 -2.13 -10.60
N VAL A 63 -0.37 -1.97 -10.13
CA VAL A 63 -1.56 -2.63 -10.69
C VAL A 63 -2.78 -1.72 -10.62
N GLU A 64 -3.60 -1.76 -11.67
CA GLU A 64 -4.88 -1.07 -11.69
C GLU A 64 -5.91 -1.83 -10.84
N LEU A 65 -6.68 -1.10 -10.05
CA LEU A 65 -7.70 -1.68 -9.19
C LEU A 65 -9.03 -1.85 -9.94
N PRO A 66 -9.82 -2.90 -9.60
CA PRO A 66 -11.21 -2.99 -10.05
C PRO A 66 -12.02 -1.77 -9.58
N GLY A 67 -12.66 -1.07 -10.51
CA GLY A 67 -13.39 0.17 -10.21
C GLY A 67 -12.60 1.46 -10.45
N GLY A 68 -11.36 1.33 -10.94
CA GLY A 68 -10.49 2.46 -11.27
C GLY A 68 -9.53 2.81 -10.13
N GLY A 69 -8.45 3.49 -10.49
CA GLY A 69 -7.37 3.79 -9.57
C GLY A 69 -6.27 2.72 -9.61
N ARG A 70 -5.22 2.96 -8.82
CA ARG A 70 -3.97 2.19 -8.90
C ARG A 70 -3.39 1.89 -7.52
N LEU A 71 -2.82 0.70 -7.38
CA LEU A 71 -1.92 0.36 -6.28
C LEU A 71 -0.48 0.43 -6.77
N THR A 72 0.38 1.02 -5.94
CA THR A 72 1.83 0.92 -6.10
C THR A 72 2.44 0.33 -4.84
N LEU A 73 3.21 -0.74 -4.99
CA LEU A 73 3.84 -1.50 -3.91
C LEU A 73 5.36 -1.31 -3.92
N TRP A 74 5.95 -1.15 -2.74
CA TRP A 74 7.39 -1.15 -2.49
C TRP A 74 7.71 -1.95 -1.23
N GLY A 75 8.99 -2.26 -0.98
CA GLY A 75 9.40 -2.85 0.30
C GLY A 75 9.12 -1.96 1.53
N PHE A 76 8.95 -0.63 1.34
CA PHE A 76 8.72 0.34 2.41
C PHE A 76 7.24 0.70 2.65
N GLY A 77 6.31 0.22 1.82
CA GLY A 77 4.89 0.54 1.97
C GLY A 77 4.12 0.48 0.65
N VAL A 78 2.90 1.01 0.68
CA VAL A 78 1.95 0.95 -0.43
C VAL A 78 1.26 2.29 -0.65
N LEU A 79 1.10 2.71 -1.90
CA LEU A 79 0.30 3.86 -2.30
C LEU A 79 -0.98 3.38 -2.98
N CYS A 80 -2.13 3.82 -2.48
CA CYS A 80 -3.44 3.56 -3.05
C CYS A 80 -4.01 4.84 -3.65
N GLU A 81 -4.36 4.81 -4.93
CA GLU A 81 -4.98 5.91 -5.66
C GLU A 81 -6.47 5.63 -5.84
N CYS A 82 -7.26 5.78 -4.78
CA CYS A 82 -8.71 5.45 -4.76
C CYS A 82 -9.55 6.73 -4.57
N GLY A 83 -9.42 7.69 -5.48
CA GLY A 83 -10.01 9.04 -5.38
C GLY A 83 -9.17 10.02 -4.55
N ALA A 84 -8.34 9.53 -3.63
CA ALA A 84 -7.24 10.26 -3.01
C ALA A 84 -5.96 9.39 -3.05
N ALA A 85 -4.80 10.02 -2.97
CA ALA A 85 -3.50 9.35 -2.88
C ALA A 85 -3.19 9.03 -1.41
N VAL A 86 -3.41 7.77 -1.01
CA VAL A 86 -3.23 7.29 0.36
C VAL A 86 -2.00 6.43 0.44
N PHE A 87 -0.94 6.92 1.09
CA PHE A 87 0.25 6.12 1.37
C PHE A 87 0.14 5.45 2.74
N VAL A 88 0.38 4.14 2.75
CA VAL A 88 0.41 3.30 3.93
C VAL A 88 1.86 2.86 4.12
N PRO A 89 2.62 3.47 5.04
CA PRO A 89 3.97 3.03 5.34
C PRO A 89 3.92 1.64 5.96
N ARG A 90 4.92 0.81 5.63
CA ARG A 90 5.12 -0.48 6.29
C ARG A 90 5.37 -0.31 7.78
N ASP A 91 6.18 0.68 8.13
CA ASP A 91 6.46 1.03 9.52
C ASP A 91 5.27 1.80 10.14
N GLY A 92 4.77 1.32 11.28
CA GLY A 92 3.73 1.95 12.09
C GLY A 92 2.30 1.93 11.51
N PHE A 93 2.10 1.44 10.27
CA PHE A 93 0.80 1.31 9.59
C PHE A 93 -0.11 2.53 9.79
N ALA A 94 0.44 3.72 9.49
CA ALA A 94 -0.21 5.00 9.71
C ALA A 94 -0.54 5.67 8.36
N PRO A 95 -1.78 5.56 7.85
CA PRO A 95 -2.14 6.12 6.54
C PRO A 95 -1.91 7.63 6.47
N ARG A 96 -1.26 8.06 5.39
CA ARG A 96 -0.95 9.45 5.07
C ARG A 96 -1.59 9.83 3.75
N ILE A 97 -2.01 11.08 3.63
CA ILE A 97 -2.48 11.65 2.37
C ILE A 97 -1.30 12.30 1.68
N LEU A 98 -1.01 11.90 0.45
CA LEU A 98 -0.08 12.60 -0.43
C LEU A 98 -0.75 13.83 -1.02
N GLU A 99 -0.01 14.93 -1.13
CA GLU A 99 -0.51 16.14 -1.79
C GLU A 99 -0.63 15.95 -3.32
N ALA A 100 0.28 15.15 -3.89
CA ALA A 100 0.25 14.75 -5.28
C ALA A 100 0.87 13.35 -5.46
N VAL A 101 0.40 12.63 -6.47
CA VAL A 101 1.02 11.36 -6.89
C VAL A 101 2.33 11.69 -7.63
N PRO A 102 3.45 11.01 -7.34
CA PRO A 102 4.69 11.20 -8.09
C PRO A 102 4.50 10.97 -9.59
N GLU A 103 5.00 11.89 -10.42
CA GLU A 103 4.94 11.76 -11.89
C GLU A 103 5.81 10.61 -12.42
N ARG A 104 6.81 10.20 -11.65
CA ARG A 104 7.75 9.12 -11.98
C ARG A 104 7.73 8.08 -10.87
N PRO A 105 8.08 6.80 -11.17
CA PRO A 105 8.23 5.79 -10.14
C PRO A 105 9.22 6.25 -9.07
N ALA A 106 8.76 6.29 -7.82
CA ALA A 106 9.62 6.46 -6.66
C ALA A 106 10.37 5.15 -6.37
N PHE A 107 11.62 5.25 -5.94
CA PHE A 107 12.41 4.11 -5.46
C PHE A 107 12.74 4.24 -3.98
N ARG A 108 12.58 5.43 -3.40
CA ARG A 108 12.73 5.70 -1.97
C ARG A 108 11.50 6.43 -1.43
N VAL A 109 11.23 6.29 -0.14
CA VAL A 109 10.08 6.96 0.49
C VAL A 109 10.15 8.48 0.36
N GLN A 110 11.34 9.09 0.38
CA GLN A 110 11.53 10.54 0.24
C GLN A 110 11.15 11.08 -1.14
N GLU A 111 11.00 10.21 -2.14
CA GLU A 111 10.62 10.59 -3.51
C GLU A 111 9.11 10.63 -3.71
N LEU A 112 8.31 10.21 -2.71
CA LEU A 112 6.85 10.31 -2.76
C LEU A 112 6.34 11.76 -2.67
N GLY A 113 7.21 12.71 -2.31
CA GLY A 113 6.83 14.10 -2.09
C GLY A 113 6.18 14.33 -0.72
N PRO A 114 5.55 15.51 -0.51
CA PRO A 114 4.91 15.85 0.76
C PRO A 114 3.70 14.95 1.07
N TRP A 115 3.62 14.51 2.33
CA TRP A 115 2.46 13.82 2.86
C TRP A 115 2.10 14.37 4.24
N ARG A 116 0.84 14.16 4.62
CA ARG A 116 0.29 14.64 5.90
C ARG A 116 -0.73 13.68 6.46
N GLU A 117 -1.10 13.91 7.71
CA GLU A 117 -2.22 13.21 8.33
C GLU A 117 -3.56 13.67 7.70
N ALA A 118 -4.57 12.79 7.77
CA ALA A 118 -5.93 13.13 7.37
C ALA A 118 -6.57 14.07 8.41
N GLY A 119 -6.64 15.36 8.10
CA GLY A 119 -7.15 16.40 8.99
C GLY A 119 -8.67 16.53 8.94
N THR A 120 -9.28 16.30 7.78
CA THR A 120 -10.74 16.43 7.60
C THR A 120 -11.48 15.09 7.68
N ALA A 121 -12.79 15.13 7.94
CA ALA A 121 -13.62 13.92 7.92
C ALA A 121 -13.64 13.25 6.54
N GLY A 122 -13.60 14.04 5.46
CA GLY A 122 -13.52 13.54 4.09
C GLY A 122 -12.21 12.80 3.83
N GLU A 123 -11.08 13.36 4.27
CA GLU A 123 -9.76 12.71 4.16
C GLU A 123 -9.68 11.44 4.99
N ARG A 124 -10.23 11.43 6.20
CA ARG A 124 -10.28 10.22 7.03
C ARG A 124 -11.10 9.13 6.35
N ARG A 125 -12.22 9.49 5.71
CA ARG A 125 -13.03 8.55 4.92
C ARG A 125 -12.25 8.02 3.72
N ALA A 126 -11.55 8.89 2.99
CA ALA A 126 -10.73 8.50 1.85
C ALA A 126 -9.58 7.57 2.27
N ALA A 127 -8.90 7.87 3.39
CA ALA A 127 -7.85 7.02 3.95
C ALA A 127 -8.38 5.62 4.32
N ARG A 128 -9.56 5.55 4.95
CA ARG A 128 -10.23 4.26 5.24
C ARG A 128 -10.62 3.52 3.97
N ALA A 129 -11.12 4.20 2.95
CA ALA A 129 -11.44 3.58 1.67
C ALA A 129 -10.18 3.00 1.01
N GLY A 130 -9.06 3.74 1.01
CA GLY A 130 -7.77 3.23 0.53
C GLY A 130 -7.29 2.00 1.29
N LEU A 131 -7.45 1.97 2.61
CA LEU A 131 -7.15 0.78 3.43
C LEU A 131 -8.04 -0.42 3.10
N VAL A 132 -9.33 -0.21 2.85
CA VAL A 132 -10.25 -1.29 2.45
C VAL A 132 -9.83 -1.85 1.08
N SER A 133 -9.51 -0.98 0.11
CA SER A 133 -9.01 -1.40 -1.20
C SER A 133 -7.70 -2.18 -1.09
N LEU A 134 -6.76 -1.73 -0.25
CA LEU A 134 -5.51 -2.42 0.03
C LEU A 134 -5.75 -3.79 0.63
N ALA A 135 -6.56 -3.87 1.69
CA ALA A 135 -6.88 -5.14 2.35
C ALA A 135 -7.56 -6.13 1.40
N GLY A 136 -8.49 -5.64 0.57
CA GLY A 136 -9.15 -6.46 -0.45
C GLY A 136 -8.16 -6.98 -1.49
N TRP A 137 -7.22 -6.16 -1.95
CA TRP A 137 -6.18 -6.59 -2.88
C TRP A 137 -5.23 -7.63 -2.26
N LEU A 138 -4.77 -7.39 -1.02
CA LEU A 138 -3.90 -8.33 -0.29
C LEU A 138 -4.58 -9.69 -0.11
N SER A 139 -5.82 -9.71 0.38
CA SER A 139 -6.60 -10.94 0.54
C SER A 139 -6.76 -11.67 -0.78
N GLY A 140 -7.14 -10.96 -1.84
CA GLY A 140 -7.30 -11.58 -3.17
C GLY A 140 -5.98 -12.08 -3.76
N HIS A 141 -4.85 -11.44 -3.44
CA HIS A 141 -3.52 -11.92 -3.82
C HIS A 141 -3.14 -13.18 -3.06
N GLU A 142 -3.35 -13.23 -1.74
CA GLU A 142 -3.11 -14.41 -0.90
C GLU A 142 -3.93 -15.61 -1.39
N GLU A 143 -5.22 -15.43 -1.68
CA GLU A 143 -6.09 -16.47 -2.27
C GLU A 143 -5.58 -16.97 -3.62
N TRP A 144 -5.05 -16.06 -4.45
CA TRP A 144 -4.49 -16.43 -5.74
C TRP A 144 -3.19 -17.21 -5.59
N VAL A 145 -2.29 -16.80 -4.70
CA VAL A 145 -1.03 -17.52 -4.43
C VAL A 145 -1.35 -18.95 -3.97
N ALA A 146 -2.27 -19.11 -3.01
CA ALA A 146 -2.68 -20.42 -2.51
C ALA A 146 -3.24 -21.34 -3.61
N ARG A 147 -3.90 -20.76 -4.63
CA ARG A 147 -4.40 -21.53 -5.78
C ARG A 147 -3.31 -21.88 -6.78
N GLU A 148 -2.39 -20.97 -7.06
CA GLU A 148 -1.37 -21.13 -8.10
C GLU A 148 -0.12 -21.90 -7.65
N VAL A 149 0.16 -21.91 -6.35
CA VAL A 149 1.40 -22.44 -5.77
C VAL A 149 1.14 -23.55 -4.74
N GLY A 150 -0.08 -23.66 -4.21
CA GLY A 150 -0.49 -24.66 -3.21
C GLY A 150 -0.21 -24.20 -1.78
#